data_AF-A0A7V0XU66-F1
#
_entry.id   AF-A0A7V0XU66-F1
#
_cell.length_a   1.000
_cell.length_b   1.000
_cell.length_c   1.000
_cell.angle_alpha   90.00
_cell.angle_beta   90.00
_cell.angle_gamma   90.00
#
_symmetry.space_group_name_H-M   'P 1'
#
loop_
_entity.id
_entity.type
_entity.pdbx_description
1 polymer ?
#
loop_
_entity_poly.entity_id
_entity_poly.type
_entity_poly.pdbx_seq_one_letter_code
_entity_poly.pdbx_strand_id
1 'polypeptide(L)'
;MIKPAPKSKTIQLGKNIVLFIFVAGLLSGLAYLFFQLDQTRSTNEQLTITITDLEEKNSLQAEQINTLGAELGLSLDQIDNLQNLNQNLRDTNQQLSQEINEIEQAIEKADQGIQNFKYQIEESMAWFRNNSTLANYRQYDTLARQQENRCLTFDANSCQINISCLAYQNSNFAGFSYKPDEQTSDREDRLADLGQFFANQGGDCEDYALLAFAQLNYLTEKCRQRNADEIRYLAYQQSPNSKHYVENQKQYFLQDTADYLLPAEFRYFYPVCGSFPANFDPQAMAKETFGHCLLAFTKQPIRDSASIDQSLKGALLIENQTGEYLLDLNQDEIITLPSKTKIFPEENHLLFIVISHEDIFHFNAFGSHYQWYGLQDLLRQINSISQHLETIRP
;
A
#
# COMPACT_ATOMS: atom_id res chain seq x y z
N MET A 1 44.22 5.25 -157.90
CA MET A 1 44.47 6.22 -158.99
C MET A 1 44.83 7.56 -158.39
N ILE A 2 45.92 8.15 -158.87
CA ILE A 2 46.53 9.41 -158.44
C ILE A 2 45.90 10.58 -159.24
N LYS A 3 45.88 11.78 -158.62
CA LYS A 3 45.67 13.16 -159.14
C LYS A 3 44.29 13.79 -158.86
N PRO A 4 44.19 15.14 -158.80
CA PRO A 4 45.13 16.14 -158.25
C PRO A 4 44.42 17.25 -157.42
N ALA A 5 45.22 18.15 -156.84
CA ALA A 5 44.82 19.41 -156.20
C ALA A 5 43.99 20.34 -157.12
N PRO A 6 43.21 21.29 -156.55
CA PRO A 6 43.74 22.66 -156.45
C PRO A 6 43.24 23.56 -155.28
N LYS A 7 44.15 24.45 -154.87
CA LYS A 7 44.02 25.89 -154.49
C LYS A 7 42.97 26.39 -153.48
N SER A 8 43.51 26.87 -152.35
CA SER A 8 43.41 28.25 -151.79
C SER A 8 42.04 28.93 -151.66
N LYS A 9 41.66 29.23 -150.41
CA LYS A 9 41.01 30.50 -149.98
C LYS A 9 41.13 30.70 -148.46
N THR A 10 41.80 31.78 -148.07
CA THR A 10 41.81 32.42 -146.75
C THR A 10 40.43 33.04 -146.45
N ILE A 11 39.96 33.03 -145.19
CA ILE A 11 39.22 34.14 -144.52
C ILE A 11 38.73 33.75 -143.10
N GLN A 12 39.04 34.63 -142.14
CA GLN A 12 38.40 34.97 -140.85
C GLN A 12 38.14 33.91 -139.76
N LEU A 13 39.13 33.78 -138.86
CA LEU A 13 39.06 33.16 -137.53
C LEU A 13 39.36 34.27 -136.49
N GLY A 14 38.35 34.92 -135.90
CA GLY A 14 38.66 36.11 -135.05
C GLY A 14 37.55 36.76 -134.22
N LYS A 15 36.40 36.11 -133.96
CA LYS A 15 35.38 36.66 -133.03
C LYS A 15 34.75 35.65 -132.04
N ASN A 16 35.00 34.35 -132.19
CA ASN A 16 34.42 33.33 -131.29
C ASN A 16 35.30 32.97 -130.07
N ILE A 17 36.56 33.41 -130.01
CA ILE A 17 37.48 33.09 -128.91
C ILE A 17 37.30 34.06 -127.71
N VAL A 18 37.01 35.35 -127.97
CA VAL A 18 36.74 36.33 -126.90
C VAL A 18 35.41 36.03 -126.21
N LEU A 19 34.41 35.56 -126.96
CA LEU A 19 33.14 35.09 -126.39
C LEU A 19 33.34 33.82 -125.54
N PHE A 20 34.21 32.91 -125.96
CA PHE A 20 34.50 31.68 -125.19
C PHE A 20 35.27 31.96 -123.89
N ILE A 21 36.20 32.92 -123.86
CA ILE A 21 36.93 33.31 -122.64
C ILE A 21 36.02 34.10 -121.69
N PHE A 22 35.13 34.94 -122.21
CA PHE A 22 34.14 35.67 -121.40
C PHE A 22 33.07 34.73 -120.83
N VAL A 23 32.61 33.75 -121.62
CA VAL A 23 31.69 32.69 -121.16
C VAL A 23 32.38 31.73 -120.20
N ALA A 24 33.64 31.36 -120.39
CA ALA A 24 34.39 30.53 -119.44
C ALA A 24 34.70 31.27 -118.13
N GLY A 25 34.95 32.58 -118.17
CA GLY A 25 35.10 33.44 -116.98
C GLY A 25 33.79 33.69 -116.23
N LEU A 26 32.67 33.83 -116.95
CA LEU A 26 31.33 33.87 -116.36
C LEU A 26 30.93 32.52 -115.76
N LEU A 27 31.25 31.41 -116.44
CA LEU A 27 30.99 30.06 -115.96
C LEU A 27 31.89 29.67 -114.78
N SER A 28 33.15 30.12 -114.73
CA SER A 28 34.03 29.89 -113.59
C SER A 28 33.68 30.79 -112.39
N GLY A 29 33.25 32.03 -112.63
CA GLY A 29 32.68 32.91 -111.61
C GLY A 29 31.34 32.38 -111.06
N LEU A 30 30.48 31.85 -111.92
CA LEU A 30 29.26 31.14 -111.53
C LEU A 30 29.57 29.85 -110.76
N ALA A 31 30.52 29.04 -111.21
CA ALA A 31 30.94 27.83 -110.49
C ALA A 31 31.55 28.15 -109.12
N TYR A 32 32.32 29.23 -109.00
CA TYR A 32 32.84 29.72 -107.72
C TYR A 32 31.72 30.25 -106.82
N LEU A 33 30.74 30.98 -107.37
CA LEU A 33 29.54 31.40 -106.65
C LEU A 33 28.70 30.20 -106.18
N PHE A 34 28.53 29.18 -107.02
CA PHE A 34 27.85 27.93 -106.66
C PHE A 34 28.62 27.16 -105.58
N PHE A 35 29.95 27.10 -105.67
CA PHE A 35 30.79 26.49 -104.64
C PHE A 35 30.72 27.26 -103.31
N GLN A 36 30.76 28.59 -103.35
CA GLN A 36 30.55 29.43 -102.17
C GLN A 36 29.14 29.27 -101.61
N LEU A 37 28.12 29.14 -102.47
CA LEU A 37 26.74 28.87 -102.05
C LEU A 37 26.60 27.50 -101.40
N ASP A 38 27.24 26.47 -101.96
CA ASP A 38 27.21 25.09 -101.48
C ASP A 38 27.98 24.95 -100.17
N GLN A 39 29.14 25.60 -100.07
CA GLN A 39 29.89 25.70 -98.81
C GLN A 39 29.09 26.45 -97.74
N THR A 40 28.43 27.56 -98.11
CA THR A 40 27.55 28.31 -97.20
C THR A 40 26.35 27.46 -96.77
N ARG A 41 25.75 26.71 -97.70
CA ARG A 41 24.64 25.80 -97.43
C ARG A 41 25.05 24.67 -96.50
N SER A 42 26.18 24.01 -96.77
CA SER A 42 26.74 22.95 -95.92
C SER A 42 27.07 23.48 -94.52
N THR A 43 27.64 24.69 -94.43
CA THR A 43 27.93 25.34 -93.15
C THR A 43 26.64 25.68 -92.40
N ASN A 44 25.61 26.18 -93.10
CA ASN A 44 24.30 26.43 -92.52
C ASN A 44 23.62 25.14 -92.05
N GLU A 45 23.72 24.05 -92.81
CA GLU A 45 23.20 22.73 -92.41
C GLU A 45 23.92 22.21 -91.15
N GLN A 46 25.25 22.34 -91.07
CA GLN A 46 26.02 21.99 -89.87
C GLN A 46 25.67 22.87 -88.66
N LEU A 47 25.48 24.17 -88.88
CA LEU A 47 25.03 25.11 -87.84
C LEU A 47 23.63 24.74 -87.34
N THR A 48 22.70 24.40 -88.24
CA THR A 48 21.36 23.93 -87.85
C THR A 48 21.42 22.67 -87.02
N ILE A 49 22.20 21.66 -87.43
CA ILE A 49 22.40 20.42 -86.66
C ILE A 49 22.96 20.73 -85.27
N THR A 50 23.97 21.62 -85.19
CA THR A 50 24.59 22.01 -83.93
C THR A 50 23.62 22.76 -83.03
N ILE A 51 22.80 23.66 -83.59
CA ILE A 51 21.76 24.38 -82.84
C ILE A 51 20.73 23.39 -82.29
N THR A 52 20.26 22.44 -83.11
CA THR A 52 19.29 21.43 -82.65
C THR A 52 19.86 20.52 -81.56
N ASP A 53 21.12 20.07 -81.67
CA ASP A 53 21.80 19.28 -80.62
C ASP A 53 21.98 20.09 -79.32
N LEU A 54 22.30 21.38 -79.43
CA LEU A 54 22.38 22.27 -78.27
C LEU A 54 21.01 22.53 -77.63
N GLU A 55 19.96 22.70 -78.43
CA GLU A 55 18.58 22.84 -77.94
C GLU A 55 18.12 21.57 -77.22
N GLU A 56 18.39 20.38 -77.77
CA GLU A 56 18.09 19.10 -77.14
C GLU A 56 18.86 18.93 -75.83
N LYS A 57 20.16 19.22 -75.81
CA LYS A 57 20.98 19.19 -74.59
C LYS A 57 20.49 20.17 -73.54
N ASN A 58 20.13 21.40 -73.94
CA ASN A 58 19.58 22.39 -73.02
C ASN A 58 18.22 21.95 -72.46
N SER A 59 17.37 21.33 -73.29
CA SER A 59 16.10 20.75 -72.86
C SER A 59 16.31 19.61 -71.85
N LEU A 60 17.24 18.70 -72.11
CA LEU A 60 17.58 17.60 -71.20
C LEU A 60 18.18 18.11 -69.88
N GLN A 61 19.06 19.11 -69.95
CA GLN A 61 19.61 19.74 -68.75
C GLN A 61 18.53 20.45 -67.93
N ALA A 62 17.59 21.14 -68.58
CA ALA A 62 16.46 21.76 -67.89
C ALA A 62 15.57 20.72 -67.20
N GLU A 63 15.32 19.56 -67.83
CA GLU A 63 14.58 18.45 -67.23
C GLU A 63 15.34 17.85 -66.03
N GLN A 64 16.66 17.66 -66.14
CA GLN A 64 17.50 17.20 -65.03
C GLN A 64 17.50 18.19 -63.85
N ILE A 65 17.61 19.49 -64.13
CA ILE A 65 17.54 20.55 -63.11
C ILE A 65 16.18 20.53 -62.40
N ASN A 66 15.08 20.37 -63.15
CA ASN A 66 13.74 20.28 -62.57
C ASN A 66 13.57 19.03 -61.70
N THR A 67 14.10 17.89 -62.15
CA THR A 67 14.06 16.62 -61.40
C THR A 67 14.87 16.72 -60.10
N LEU A 68 16.11 17.21 -60.18
CA LEU A 68 16.96 17.46 -59.01
C LEU A 68 16.34 18.47 -58.04
N GLY A 69 15.68 19.51 -58.57
CA GLY A 69 14.94 20.48 -57.76
C GLY A 69 13.78 19.83 -56.99
N ALA A 70 13.03 18.92 -57.63
CA ALA A 70 11.96 18.17 -56.99
C ALA A 70 12.49 17.18 -55.92
N GLU A 71 13.56 16.44 -56.23
CA GLU A 71 14.21 15.52 -55.28
C GLU A 71 14.81 16.26 -54.08
N LEU A 72 15.40 17.44 -54.29
CA LEU A 72 15.89 18.31 -53.23
C LEU A 72 14.74 18.81 -52.35
N GLY A 73 13.62 19.21 -52.95
CA GLY A 73 12.41 19.60 -52.22
C GLY A 73 11.91 18.48 -51.30
N LEU A 74 11.77 17.25 -51.82
CA LEU A 74 11.37 16.08 -51.03
C LEU A 74 12.37 15.77 -49.91
N SER A 75 13.67 15.92 -50.17
CA SER A 75 14.71 15.70 -49.16
C SER A 75 14.68 16.75 -48.05
N LEU A 76 14.40 18.01 -48.39
CA LEU A 76 14.20 19.08 -47.40
C LEU A 76 12.97 18.82 -46.54
N ASP A 77 11.85 18.41 -47.13
CA ASP A 77 10.64 18.03 -46.38
C ASP A 77 10.90 16.85 -45.43
N GLN A 78 11.73 15.87 -45.83
CA GLN A 78 12.13 14.77 -44.96
C GLN A 78 13.00 15.23 -43.79
N ILE A 79 13.94 16.17 -44.02
CA ILE A 79 14.76 16.75 -42.96
C ILE A 79 13.89 17.49 -41.95
N ASP A 80 12.94 18.30 -42.41
CA ASP A 80 12.01 19.03 -41.52
C ASP A 80 11.15 18.06 -40.69
N ASN A 81 10.64 16.99 -41.32
CA ASN A 81 9.91 15.94 -40.62
C ASN A 81 10.76 15.23 -39.55
N LEU A 82 12.02 14.91 -39.85
CA LEU A 82 12.94 14.29 -38.89
C LEU A 82 13.30 15.24 -37.74
N GLN A 83 13.47 16.53 -38.01
CA GLN A 83 13.69 17.54 -36.97
C GLN A 83 12.48 17.64 -36.03
N ASN A 84 11.27 17.70 -36.59
CA ASN A 84 10.04 17.71 -35.81
C ASN A 84 9.88 16.43 -34.96
N LEU A 85 10.16 15.25 -35.53
CA LEU A 85 10.12 13.99 -34.79
C LEU A 85 11.16 13.95 -33.67
N ASN A 86 12.39 14.42 -33.91
CA ASN A 86 13.43 14.48 -32.90
C ASN A 86 13.06 15.46 -31.76
N GLN A 87 12.45 16.59 -32.09
CA GLN A 87 11.94 17.53 -31.07
C GLN A 87 10.83 16.88 -30.24
N ASN A 88 9.85 16.24 -30.87
CA ASN A 88 8.78 15.50 -30.17
C ASN A 88 9.33 14.40 -29.26
N LEU A 89 10.36 13.67 -29.71
CA LEU A 89 11.04 12.65 -28.89
C LEU A 89 11.75 13.26 -27.69
N ARG A 90 12.41 14.41 -27.85
CA ARG A 90 13.03 15.12 -26.73
C ARG A 90 12.00 15.60 -25.71
N ASP A 91 10.92 16.19 -26.17
CA ASP A 91 9.84 16.69 -25.30
C ASP A 91 9.18 15.52 -24.56
N THR A 92 8.91 14.41 -25.25
CA THR A 92 8.37 13.17 -24.65
C THR A 92 9.34 12.59 -23.62
N ASN A 93 10.64 12.52 -23.91
CA ASN A 93 11.64 12.03 -22.96
C ASN A 93 11.76 12.94 -21.73
N GLN A 94 11.65 14.25 -21.91
CA GLN A 94 11.66 15.21 -20.82
C GLN A 94 10.42 15.03 -19.93
N GLN A 95 9.24 14.89 -20.53
CA GLN A 95 8.00 14.59 -19.80
C GLN A 95 8.11 13.28 -19.03
N LEU A 96 8.57 12.20 -19.67
CA LEU A 96 8.75 10.90 -19.03
C LEU A 96 9.75 10.98 -17.86
N SER A 97 10.83 11.73 -18.01
CA SER A 97 11.81 11.94 -16.94
C SER A 97 11.20 12.70 -15.75
N GLN A 98 10.30 13.64 -16.00
CA GLN A 98 9.55 14.34 -14.94
C GLN A 98 8.59 13.39 -14.23
N GLU A 99 7.81 12.60 -14.98
CA GLU A 99 6.89 11.60 -14.43
C GLU A 99 7.63 10.54 -13.58
N ILE A 100 8.79 10.07 -14.03
CA ILE A 100 9.64 9.14 -13.26
C ILE A 100 10.06 9.79 -11.93
N ASN A 101 10.56 11.03 -11.95
CA ASN A 101 10.97 11.73 -10.72
C ASN A 101 9.79 11.93 -9.74
N GLU A 102 8.59 12.24 -10.24
CA GLU A 102 7.38 12.37 -9.41
C GLU A 102 6.99 11.03 -8.76
N ILE A 103 7.08 9.94 -9.52
CA ILE A 103 6.83 8.58 -9.01
C ILE A 103 7.87 8.20 -7.96
N GLU A 104 9.16 8.48 -8.18
CA GLU A 104 10.22 8.22 -7.21
C GLU A 104 10.00 8.96 -5.88
N GLN A 105 9.61 10.23 -5.94
CA GLN A 105 9.27 11.02 -4.74
C GLN A 105 8.03 10.47 -4.02
N ALA A 106 7.01 10.03 -4.77
CA ALA A 106 5.83 9.40 -4.20
C ALA A 106 6.16 8.07 -3.49
N ILE A 107 7.05 7.26 -4.09
CA ILE A 107 7.56 6.02 -3.48
C ILE A 107 8.33 6.33 -2.20
N GLU A 108 9.23 7.32 -2.19
CA GLU A 108 10.00 7.69 -1.00
C GLU A 108 9.09 8.19 0.13
N LYS A 109 8.10 9.04 -0.19
CA LYS A 109 7.12 9.52 0.80
C LYS A 109 6.27 8.37 1.35
N ALA A 110 5.86 7.43 0.50
CA ALA A 110 5.12 6.24 0.92
C ALA A 110 5.97 5.36 1.84
N ASP A 111 7.24 5.11 1.50
CA ASP A 111 8.17 4.35 2.34
C ASP A 111 8.38 5.02 3.71
N GLN A 112 8.63 6.33 3.76
CA GLN A 112 8.71 7.08 5.02
C GLN A 112 7.43 6.97 5.85
N GLY A 113 6.26 7.08 5.20
CA GLY A 113 4.96 6.88 5.84
C GLY A 113 4.82 5.48 6.44
N ILE A 114 5.24 4.45 5.70
CA ILE A 114 5.23 3.05 6.14
C ILE A 114 6.18 2.84 7.33
N GLN A 115 7.39 3.40 7.31
CA GLN A 115 8.35 3.28 8.43
C GLN A 115 7.82 3.96 9.70
N ASN A 116 7.25 5.16 9.57
CA ASN A 116 6.63 5.86 10.70
C ASN A 116 5.47 5.05 11.29
N PHE A 117 4.62 4.47 10.45
CA PHE A 117 3.51 3.64 10.89
C PHE A 117 3.99 2.36 11.57
N LYS A 118 5.03 1.71 11.03
CA LYS A 118 5.71 0.57 11.66
C LYS A 118 6.22 0.91 13.06
N TYR A 119 6.92 2.03 13.21
CA TYR A 119 7.43 2.49 14.50
C TYR A 119 6.30 2.71 15.51
N GLN A 120 5.20 3.36 15.08
CA GLN A 120 4.03 3.57 15.93
C GLN A 120 3.41 2.24 16.39
N ILE A 121 3.31 1.25 15.51
CA ILE A 121 2.81 -0.08 15.88
C ILE A 121 3.74 -0.76 16.90
N GLU A 122 5.06 -0.70 16.69
CA GLU A 122 6.05 -1.27 17.60
C GLU A 122 5.99 -0.59 18.98
N GLU A 123 5.80 0.73 19.02
CA GLU A 123 5.59 1.50 20.24
C GLU A 123 4.30 1.05 20.97
N SER A 124 3.18 0.89 20.25
CA SER A 124 1.94 0.38 20.83
C SER A 124 2.09 -1.04 21.40
N MET A 125 2.76 -1.96 20.70
CA MET A 125 3.02 -3.31 21.22
C MET A 125 3.96 -3.31 22.44
N ALA A 126 4.97 -2.44 22.44
CA ALA A 126 5.84 -2.26 23.62
C ALA A 126 5.04 -1.70 24.80
N TRP A 127 4.12 -0.78 24.54
CA TRP A 127 3.19 -0.25 25.53
C TRP A 127 2.32 -1.35 26.15
N PHE A 128 1.70 -2.23 25.36
CA PHE A 128 0.89 -3.34 25.90
C PHE A 128 1.73 -4.28 26.78
N ARG A 129 2.93 -4.64 26.33
CA ARG A 129 3.87 -5.47 27.12
C ARG A 129 4.27 -4.82 28.44
N ASN A 130 4.47 -3.50 28.46
CA ASN A 130 4.82 -2.80 29.69
C ASN A 130 3.63 -2.77 30.67
N ASN A 131 2.41 -2.66 30.15
CA ASN A 131 1.18 -2.61 30.93
C ASN A 131 0.57 -3.99 31.25
N SER A 132 1.18 -5.10 30.82
CA SER A 132 0.66 -6.45 31.06
C SER A 132 0.93 -6.98 32.47
N THR A 133 1.69 -6.26 33.31
CA THR A 133 2.05 -6.69 34.66
C THR A 133 2.33 -5.50 35.58
N LEU A 134 1.93 -5.63 36.86
CA LEU A 134 2.22 -4.62 37.88
C LEU A 134 3.72 -4.49 38.21
N ALA A 135 4.53 -5.50 37.88
CA ALA A 135 5.95 -5.53 38.25
C ALA A 135 6.77 -4.36 37.66
N ASN A 136 6.26 -3.72 36.61
CA ASN A 136 6.92 -2.59 35.96
C ASN A 136 6.66 -1.23 36.64
N TYR A 137 5.73 -1.16 37.61
CA TYR A 137 5.23 0.10 38.17
C TYR A 137 5.38 0.14 39.70
N ARG A 138 6.43 0.81 40.19
CA ARG A 138 6.75 0.90 41.63
C ARG A 138 5.63 1.51 42.48
N GLN A 139 4.82 2.42 41.93
CA GLN A 139 3.69 2.99 42.66
C GLN A 139 2.65 1.92 43.09
N TYR A 140 2.62 0.76 42.43
CA TYR A 140 1.76 -0.37 42.80
C TYR A 140 2.36 -1.28 43.88
N ASP A 141 3.61 -1.10 44.33
CA ASP A 141 4.30 -2.04 45.24
C ASP A 141 3.53 -2.32 46.54
N THR A 142 2.84 -1.32 47.09
CA THR A 142 2.04 -1.49 48.31
C THR A 142 0.76 -2.28 48.01
N LEU A 143 0.06 -1.95 46.94
CA LEU A 143 -1.15 -2.68 46.52
C LEU A 143 -0.82 -4.13 46.16
N ALA A 144 0.24 -4.35 45.38
CA ALA A 144 0.70 -5.66 44.95
C ALA A 144 1.03 -6.57 46.14
N ARG A 145 1.70 -6.05 47.18
CA ARG A 145 1.95 -6.80 48.43
C ARG A 145 0.69 -7.11 49.21
N GLN A 146 -0.28 -6.19 49.26
CA GLN A 146 -1.58 -6.48 49.89
C GLN A 146 -2.32 -7.57 49.13
N GLN A 147 -2.33 -7.52 47.80
CA GLN A 147 -2.94 -8.53 46.94
C GLN A 147 -2.26 -9.90 47.11
N GLU A 148 -0.93 -9.96 47.17
CA GLU A 148 -0.19 -11.20 47.45
C GLU A 148 -0.62 -11.82 48.79
N ASN A 149 -0.81 -10.99 49.83
CA ASN A 149 -1.14 -11.45 51.18
C ASN A 149 -2.62 -11.83 51.36
N ARG A 150 -3.54 -11.16 50.64
CA ARG A 150 -4.99 -11.27 50.86
C ARG A 150 -5.72 -12.05 49.78
N CYS A 151 -5.19 -12.04 48.55
CA CYS A 151 -5.84 -12.62 47.38
C CYS A 151 -5.26 -13.98 46.98
N LEU A 152 -4.08 -14.36 47.48
CA LEU A 152 -3.49 -15.69 47.26
C LEU A 152 -3.74 -16.64 48.42
N THR A 153 -4.13 -17.88 48.11
CA THR A 153 -4.11 -19.00 49.04
C THR A 153 -3.17 -20.07 48.50
N PHE A 154 -2.25 -20.55 49.33
CA PHE A 154 -1.32 -21.61 48.99
C PHE A 154 -1.71 -22.89 49.72
N ASP A 155 -1.96 -23.94 48.95
CA ASP A 155 -2.05 -25.32 49.43
C ASP A 155 -0.77 -26.08 49.02
N ALA A 156 -0.60 -27.32 49.50
CA ALA A 156 0.64 -28.09 49.34
C ALA A 156 1.26 -28.04 47.92
N ASN A 157 0.41 -28.13 46.87
CA ASN A 157 0.85 -28.12 45.47
C ASN A 157 0.10 -27.12 44.59
N SER A 158 -0.71 -26.23 45.17
CA SER A 158 -1.53 -25.32 44.37
C SER A 158 -1.57 -23.90 44.91
N CYS A 159 -1.78 -22.95 44.01
CA CYS A 159 -1.97 -21.55 44.33
C CYS A 159 -3.34 -21.13 43.80
N GLN A 160 -4.21 -20.66 44.68
CA GLN A 160 -5.52 -20.13 44.30
C GLN A 160 -5.50 -18.60 44.34
N ILE A 161 -5.93 -17.98 43.25
CA ILE A 161 -6.09 -16.52 43.10
C ILE A 161 -7.58 -16.21 43.24
N ASN A 162 -7.96 -15.46 44.26
CA ASN A 162 -9.33 -14.94 44.41
C ASN A 162 -9.49 -13.66 43.58
N ILE A 163 -10.30 -13.70 42.51
CA ILE A 163 -10.46 -12.59 41.57
C ILE A 163 -11.23 -11.43 42.20
N SER A 164 -12.28 -11.70 42.99
CA SER A 164 -13.06 -10.65 43.66
C SER A 164 -12.25 -9.84 44.67
N CYS A 165 -11.20 -10.45 45.20
CA CYS A 165 -10.23 -9.76 46.06
C CYS A 165 -9.53 -8.61 45.33
N LEU A 166 -9.27 -8.74 44.02
CA LEU A 166 -8.62 -7.68 43.25
C LEU A 166 -9.47 -6.41 43.23
N ALA A 167 -10.74 -6.55 42.84
CA ALA A 167 -11.73 -5.49 42.86
C ALA A 167 -11.87 -4.85 44.25
N TYR A 168 -11.93 -5.68 45.29
CA TYR A 168 -12.02 -5.21 46.68
C TYR A 168 -10.77 -4.39 47.08
N GLN A 169 -9.56 -4.89 46.80
CA GLN A 169 -8.32 -4.16 47.10
C GLN A 169 -8.21 -2.86 46.29
N ASN A 170 -8.60 -2.87 45.02
CA ASN A 170 -8.56 -1.70 44.15
C ASN A 170 -9.46 -0.57 44.70
N SER A 171 -10.71 -0.89 45.04
CA SER A 171 -11.69 0.08 45.53
C SER A 171 -11.45 0.51 46.98
N ASN A 172 -11.26 -0.44 47.91
CA ASN A 172 -11.26 -0.15 49.34
C ASN A 172 -9.88 0.22 49.89
N PHE A 173 -8.80 -0.24 49.25
CA PHE A 173 -7.44 0.02 49.71
C PHE A 173 -6.72 1.04 48.84
N ALA A 174 -6.77 0.90 47.52
CA ALA A 174 -6.14 1.86 46.60
C ALA A 174 -7.03 3.08 46.30
N GLY A 175 -8.33 3.01 46.61
CA GLY A 175 -9.27 4.11 46.37
C GLY A 175 -9.59 4.33 44.89
N PHE A 176 -9.42 3.31 44.06
CA PHE A 176 -9.75 3.40 42.65
C PHE A 176 -11.27 3.38 42.45
N SER A 177 -11.77 4.27 41.59
CA SER A 177 -13.18 4.31 41.19
C SER A 177 -13.32 4.31 39.67
N TYR A 178 -14.49 3.97 39.15
CA TYR A 178 -14.79 4.18 37.72
C TYR A 178 -14.73 5.68 37.41
N LYS A 179 -14.09 6.03 36.30
CA LYS A 179 -14.02 7.40 35.78
C LYS A 179 -14.10 7.33 34.26
N PRO A 180 -15.15 7.89 33.63
CA PRO A 180 -15.22 7.92 32.18
C PRO A 180 -14.13 8.84 31.63
N ASP A 181 -13.80 8.66 30.35
CA ASP A 181 -12.72 9.37 29.67
C ASP A 181 -12.74 10.88 29.86
N GLU A 182 -13.92 11.52 29.86
CA GLU A 182 -14.04 12.97 30.01
C GLU A 182 -13.57 13.48 31.39
N GLN A 183 -13.36 12.58 32.36
CA GLN A 183 -12.85 12.89 33.70
C GLN A 183 -11.37 12.52 33.88
N THR A 184 -10.81 11.66 33.03
CA THR A 184 -9.43 11.14 33.14
C THR A 184 -8.51 11.72 32.09
N SER A 185 -9.08 12.21 30.98
CA SER A 185 -8.34 12.65 29.80
C SER A 185 -9.06 13.82 29.11
N ASP A 186 -8.30 14.77 28.56
CA ASP A 186 -8.85 15.86 27.73
C ASP A 186 -9.24 15.38 26.31
N ARG A 187 -9.34 14.07 26.09
CA ARG A 187 -9.59 13.42 24.79
C ARG A 187 -10.65 12.34 24.93
N GLU A 188 -11.44 12.14 23.89
CA GLU A 188 -12.37 11.02 23.76
C GLU A 188 -11.58 9.73 23.44
N ASP A 189 -11.91 8.63 24.12
CA ASP A 189 -11.52 7.24 23.80
C ASP A 189 -10.00 6.97 23.83
N ARG A 190 -9.43 6.93 25.04
CA ARG A 190 -8.01 6.58 25.22
C ARG A 190 -7.79 5.65 26.40
N LEU A 191 -7.24 4.48 26.10
CA LEU A 191 -6.66 3.58 27.08
C LEU A 191 -5.48 4.23 27.85
N ALA A 192 -5.63 4.39 29.15
CA ALA A 192 -4.63 4.89 30.07
C ALA A 192 -3.58 3.80 30.37
N ASP A 193 -2.31 4.18 30.47
CA ASP A 193 -1.31 3.26 31.00
C ASP A 193 -1.52 3.08 32.52
N LEU A 194 -0.99 2.00 33.10
CA LEU A 194 -1.14 1.73 34.54
C LEU A 194 -0.60 2.88 35.40
N GLY A 195 0.40 3.63 34.94
CA GLY A 195 0.88 4.81 35.64
C GLY A 195 -0.15 5.94 35.66
N GLN A 196 -0.77 6.21 34.52
CA GLN A 196 -1.86 7.16 34.37
C GLN A 196 -3.09 6.73 35.18
N PHE A 197 -3.50 5.45 35.10
CA PHE A 197 -4.60 4.90 35.89
C PHE A 197 -4.39 5.13 37.40
N PHE A 198 -3.19 4.84 37.89
CA PHE A 198 -2.84 5.06 39.30
C PHE A 198 -2.93 6.53 39.68
N ALA A 199 -2.36 7.42 38.86
CA ALA A 199 -2.38 8.86 39.10
C ALA A 199 -3.80 9.43 39.07
N ASN A 200 -4.63 8.90 38.18
CA ASN A 200 -6.03 9.26 38.03
C ASN A 200 -6.92 8.64 39.12
N GLN A 201 -6.40 7.73 39.95
CA GLN A 201 -7.17 6.96 40.93
C GLN A 201 -8.38 6.24 40.29
N GLY A 202 -8.20 5.68 39.10
CA GLY A 202 -9.29 5.08 38.34
C GLY A 202 -9.19 5.31 36.83
N GLY A 203 -10.18 4.76 36.14
CA GLY A 203 -10.31 4.75 34.69
C GLY A 203 -11.68 4.19 34.28
N ASP A 204 -11.90 4.05 32.98
CA ASP A 204 -13.10 3.46 32.41
C ASP A 204 -13.02 1.91 32.34
N CYS A 205 -13.88 1.26 31.55
CA CYS A 205 -13.97 -0.19 31.60
C CYS A 205 -12.74 -0.89 30.99
N GLU A 206 -12.17 -0.33 29.94
CA GLU A 206 -10.98 -0.79 29.25
C GLU A 206 -9.75 -0.70 30.17
N ASP A 207 -9.61 0.44 30.85
CA ASP A 207 -8.58 0.71 31.83
C ASP A 207 -8.60 -0.28 33.00
N TYR A 208 -9.80 -0.55 33.54
CA TYR A 208 -9.98 -1.54 34.60
C TYR A 208 -9.66 -2.95 34.13
N ALA A 209 -10.01 -3.30 32.89
CA ALA A 209 -9.73 -4.62 32.33
C ALA A 209 -8.20 -4.81 32.17
N LEU A 210 -7.49 -3.78 31.73
CA LEU A 210 -6.03 -3.77 31.66
C LEU A 210 -5.38 -3.90 33.05
N LEU A 211 -5.88 -3.16 34.04
CA LEU A 211 -5.38 -3.28 35.42
C LEU A 211 -5.58 -4.69 35.97
N ALA A 212 -6.77 -5.27 35.81
CA ALA A 212 -7.07 -6.61 36.31
C ALA A 212 -6.21 -7.67 35.60
N PHE A 213 -5.99 -7.53 34.29
CA PHE A 213 -5.05 -8.37 33.54
C PHE A 213 -3.63 -8.28 34.11
N ALA A 214 -3.14 -7.08 34.38
CA ALA A 214 -1.82 -6.86 34.96
C ALA A 214 -1.67 -7.45 36.37
N GLN A 215 -2.72 -7.35 37.18
CA GLN A 215 -2.79 -7.92 38.53
C GLN A 215 -2.77 -9.44 38.50
N LEU A 216 -3.59 -10.05 37.65
CA LEU A 216 -3.63 -11.50 37.50
C LEU A 216 -2.31 -12.06 36.96
N ASN A 217 -1.65 -11.39 36.00
CA ASN A 217 -0.33 -11.78 35.53
C ASN A 217 0.72 -11.70 36.67
N TYR A 218 0.71 -10.63 37.45
CA TYR A 218 1.59 -10.48 38.62
C TYR A 218 1.38 -11.61 39.63
N LEU A 219 0.14 -11.90 40.02
CA LEU A 219 -0.19 -12.94 41.00
C LEU A 219 0.09 -14.35 40.47
N THR A 220 -0.18 -14.61 39.20
CA THR A 220 0.17 -15.88 38.52
C THR A 220 1.67 -16.10 38.56
N GLU A 221 2.47 -15.06 38.33
CA GLU A 221 3.93 -15.14 38.45
C GLU A 221 4.39 -15.40 39.90
N LYS A 222 3.73 -14.80 40.90
CA LYS A 222 3.99 -15.13 42.31
C LYS A 222 3.69 -16.58 42.65
N CYS A 223 2.61 -17.14 42.12
CA CYS A 223 2.32 -18.57 42.26
C CYS A 223 3.44 -19.44 41.67
N ARG A 224 3.93 -19.11 40.46
CA ARG A 224 5.04 -19.82 39.80
C ARG A 224 6.35 -19.73 40.57
N GLN A 225 6.69 -18.55 41.10
CA GLN A 225 7.90 -18.34 41.90
C GLN A 225 7.92 -19.17 43.20
N ARG A 226 6.75 -19.56 43.71
CA ARG A 226 6.61 -20.47 44.84
C ARG A 226 6.45 -21.94 44.44
N ASN A 227 6.69 -22.27 43.17
CA ASN A 227 6.62 -23.62 42.60
C ASN A 227 5.26 -24.30 42.81
N ALA A 228 4.15 -23.57 42.66
CA ALA A 228 2.83 -24.19 42.62
C ALA A 228 2.65 -24.99 41.32
N ASP A 229 2.27 -26.27 41.43
CA ASP A 229 2.01 -27.14 40.27
C ASP A 229 0.73 -26.72 39.53
N GLU A 230 -0.26 -26.27 40.28
CA GLU A 230 -1.57 -25.85 39.79
C GLU A 230 -1.88 -24.42 40.22
N ILE A 231 -2.34 -23.60 39.27
CA ILE A 231 -2.86 -22.25 39.54
C ILE A 231 -4.36 -22.28 39.28
N ARG A 232 -5.14 -21.98 40.31
CA ARG A 232 -6.60 -21.99 40.30
C ARG A 232 -7.14 -20.58 40.44
N TYR A 233 -8.26 -20.29 39.78
CA TYR A 233 -8.90 -18.98 39.84
C TYR A 233 -10.28 -19.13 40.50
N LEU A 234 -10.53 -18.32 41.52
CA LEU A 234 -11.80 -18.28 42.24
C LEU A 234 -12.54 -16.98 41.89
N ALA A 235 -13.68 -17.11 41.22
CA ALA A 235 -14.67 -16.06 41.03
C ALA A 235 -15.83 -16.27 42.00
N TYR A 236 -16.86 -15.44 41.90
CA TYR A 236 -18.15 -15.71 42.53
C TYR A 236 -19.29 -15.72 41.51
N GLN A 237 -20.41 -16.31 41.88
CA GLN A 237 -21.65 -16.23 41.11
C GLN A 237 -22.83 -15.95 42.05
N GLN A 238 -23.91 -15.38 41.53
CA GLN A 238 -25.14 -15.17 42.31
C GLN A 238 -25.74 -16.51 42.75
N SER A 239 -26.01 -16.65 44.05
CA SER A 239 -26.55 -17.87 44.65
C SER A 239 -27.29 -17.51 45.96
N PRO A 240 -28.64 -17.50 45.96
CA PRO A 240 -29.43 -17.11 47.13
C PRO A 240 -29.06 -17.90 48.39
N ASN A 241 -29.02 -17.22 49.53
CA ASN A 241 -28.66 -17.75 50.86
C ASN A 241 -27.23 -18.30 50.97
N SER A 242 -26.36 -17.98 50.01
CA SER A 242 -24.93 -18.32 50.06
C SER A 242 -24.10 -17.11 50.48
N LYS A 243 -22.81 -17.33 50.74
CA LYS A 243 -21.84 -16.24 50.91
C LYS A 243 -20.53 -16.56 50.19
N HIS A 244 -19.95 -15.54 49.56
CA HIS A 244 -18.61 -15.57 49.00
C HIS A 244 -17.70 -14.66 49.82
N TYR A 245 -16.55 -15.18 50.28
CA TYR A 245 -15.56 -14.33 50.96
C TYR A 245 -14.68 -13.64 49.91
N VAL A 246 -14.70 -12.30 49.89
CA VAL A 246 -13.95 -11.51 48.89
C VAL A 246 -12.45 -11.54 49.11
N GLU A 247 -11.98 -12.00 50.27
CA GLU A 247 -10.56 -12.16 50.56
C GLU A 247 -10.30 -13.39 51.42
N ASN A 248 -9.06 -13.88 51.38
CA ASN A 248 -8.69 -15.14 52.02
C ASN A 248 -8.64 -15.06 53.56
N GLN A 249 -8.55 -13.85 54.11
CA GLN A 249 -8.66 -13.61 55.56
C GLN A 249 -10.11 -13.73 56.07
N LYS A 250 -11.08 -13.85 55.16
CA LYS A 250 -12.51 -14.06 55.46
C LYS A 250 -13.12 -12.97 56.36
N GLN A 251 -12.62 -11.74 56.29
CA GLN A 251 -13.17 -10.61 57.05
C GLN A 251 -14.39 -10.01 56.34
N TYR A 252 -14.38 -10.01 55.01
CA TYR A 252 -15.41 -9.43 54.17
C TYR A 252 -16.05 -10.51 53.29
N PHE A 253 -17.37 -10.44 53.11
CA PHE A 253 -18.11 -11.36 52.27
C PHE A 253 -19.27 -10.66 51.57
N LEU A 254 -19.63 -11.20 50.41
CA LEU A 254 -20.85 -10.87 49.69
C LEU A 254 -21.95 -11.84 50.13
N GLN A 255 -23.16 -11.33 50.34
CA GLN A 255 -24.35 -12.15 50.56
C GLN A 255 -24.94 -12.60 49.23
N ASP A 256 -25.74 -13.67 49.26
CA ASP A 256 -26.43 -14.23 48.10
C ASP A 256 -25.49 -14.53 46.92
N THR A 257 -24.26 -14.92 47.24
CA THR A 257 -23.21 -15.28 46.27
C THR A 257 -22.51 -16.54 46.72
N ALA A 258 -22.05 -17.35 45.77
CA ALA A 258 -21.28 -18.56 46.03
C ALA A 258 -19.94 -18.53 45.32
N ASP A 259 -18.97 -19.24 45.90
CA ASP A 259 -17.68 -19.53 45.29
C ASP A 259 -17.88 -20.23 43.93
N TYR A 260 -17.25 -19.69 42.89
CA TYR A 260 -17.16 -20.32 41.57
C TYR A 260 -15.69 -20.57 41.25
N LEU A 261 -15.24 -21.81 41.48
CA LEU A 261 -13.89 -22.22 41.15
C LEU A 261 -13.82 -22.54 39.66
N LEU A 262 -13.04 -21.77 38.90
CA LEU A 262 -12.88 -21.98 37.47
C LEU A 262 -12.24 -23.36 37.21
N PRO A 263 -12.68 -24.11 36.19
CA PRO A 263 -12.04 -25.38 35.84
C PRO A 263 -10.56 -25.18 35.48
N ALA A 264 -9.70 -26.13 35.88
CA ALA A 264 -8.24 -25.98 35.82
C ALA A 264 -7.69 -25.78 34.39
N GLU A 265 -8.42 -26.19 33.35
CA GLU A 265 -8.00 -25.94 31.97
C GLU A 265 -8.09 -24.46 31.56
N PHE A 266 -8.89 -23.63 32.24
CA PHE A 266 -9.09 -22.21 31.97
C PHE A 266 -7.99 -21.35 32.61
N ARG A 267 -6.78 -21.48 32.07
CA ARG A 267 -5.55 -20.90 32.66
C ARG A 267 -4.99 -19.68 31.93
N TYR A 268 -5.55 -19.34 30.77
CA TYR A 268 -5.16 -18.14 30.02
C TYR A 268 -6.28 -17.13 30.14
N PHE A 269 -5.96 -15.87 30.41
CA PHE A 269 -6.95 -14.82 30.59
C PHE A 269 -6.57 -13.59 29.77
N TYR A 270 -7.56 -12.92 29.19
CA TYR A 270 -7.37 -11.80 28.27
C TYR A 270 -8.49 -10.78 28.46
N PRO A 271 -8.20 -9.46 28.51
CA PRO A 271 -9.24 -8.46 28.33
C PRO A 271 -9.94 -8.65 26.97
N VAL A 272 -11.27 -8.68 26.99
CA VAL A 272 -12.10 -8.71 25.81
C VAL A 272 -13.13 -7.60 25.90
N CYS A 273 -13.28 -6.84 24.82
CA CYS A 273 -14.25 -5.75 24.76
C CYS A 273 -15.20 -5.94 23.59
N GLY A 274 -16.42 -5.43 23.78
CA GLY A 274 -17.55 -5.82 22.98
C GLY A 274 -18.79 -5.00 23.28
N SER A 275 -19.87 -5.31 22.57
CA SER A 275 -21.21 -4.92 23.00
C SER A 275 -21.74 -6.00 23.94
N PHE A 276 -22.35 -5.57 25.05
CA PHE A 276 -22.87 -6.46 26.10
C PHE A 276 -24.31 -6.07 26.49
N PRO A 277 -25.06 -6.99 27.12
CA PRO A 277 -26.33 -6.65 27.73
C PRO A 277 -26.16 -5.55 28.78
N ALA A 278 -27.15 -4.67 28.90
CA ALA A 278 -27.13 -3.57 29.87
C ALA A 278 -26.83 -4.00 31.32
N ASN A 279 -27.30 -5.18 31.72
CA ASN A 279 -27.15 -5.69 33.09
C ASN A 279 -25.76 -6.28 33.38
N PHE A 280 -24.85 -6.27 32.41
CA PHE A 280 -23.48 -6.75 32.59
C PHE A 280 -22.52 -5.63 33.01
N ASP A 281 -22.90 -4.37 32.81
CA ASP A 281 -22.16 -3.23 33.32
C ASP A 281 -22.94 -2.56 34.47
N PRO A 282 -22.39 -2.54 35.69
CA PRO A 282 -23.05 -1.87 36.82
C PRO A 282 -23.21 -0.35 36.63
N GLN A 283 -22.51 0.26 35.67
CA GLN A 283 -22.59 1.68 35.33
C GLN A 283 -23.50 1.99 34.14
N ALA A 284 -24.07 0.97 33.47
CA ALA A 284 -24.86 1.19 32.25
C ALA A 284 -26.12 2.02 32.53
N MET A 285 -26.20 3.20 31.91
CA MET A 285 -27.40 4.03 31.98
C MET A 285 -28.51 3.47 31.08
N ALA A 286 -29.36 2.56 31.58
CA ALA A 286 -30.67 2.14 31.05
C ALA A 286 -30.81 1.86 29.52
N LYS A 287 -29.72 1.78 28.76
CA LYS A 287 -29.68 1.46 27.32
C LYS A 287 -29.63 -0.06 27.16
N GLU A 288 -30.31 -0.61 26.15
CA GLU A 288 -30.38 -2.06 25.91
C GLU A 288 -29.02 -2.71 25.61
N THR A 289 -28.09 -1.96 25.01
CA THR A 289 -26.73 -2.40 24.69
C THR A 289 -25.70 -1.35 25.12
N PHE A 290 -24.58 -1.79 25.70
CA PHE A 290 -23.48 -0.92 26.10
C PHE A 290 -22.12 -1.53 25.69
N GLY A 291 -21.13 -0.67 25.43
CA GLY A 291 -19.75 -1.10 25.18
C GLY A 291 -19.09 -1.40 26.52
N HIS A 292 -18.54 -2.59 26.70
CA HIS A 292 -17.95 -2.99 27.99
C HIS A 292 -16.72 -3.85 27.76
N CYS A 293 -15.90 -4.02 28.80
CA CYS A 293 -14.74 -4.90 28.78
C CYS A 293 -14.81 -5.88 29.96
N LEU A 294 -14.47 -7.14 29.69
CA LEU A 294 -14.44 -8.24 30.65
C LEU A 294 -13.12 -9.01 30.57
N LEU A 295 -12.89 -9.94 31.49
CA LEU A 295 -11.81 -10.92 31.39
C LEU A 295 -12.34 -12.23 30.83
N ALA A 296 -11.84 -12.63 29.66
CA ALA A 296 -12.09 -13.94 29.08
C ALA A 296 -11.04 -14.94 29.56
N PHE A 297 -11.46 -15.94 30.33
CA PHE A 297 -10.65 -17.09 30.67
C PHE A 297 -10.84 -18.18 29.62
N THR A 298 -9.73 -18.66 29.04
CA THR A 298 -9.70 -19.54 27.87
C THR A 298 -8.86 -20.79 28.14
N LYS A 299 -9.16 -21.87 27.42
CA LYS A 299 -8.43 -23.15 27.50
C LYS A 299 -7.13 -23.14 26.69
N GLN A 300 -7.09 -22.32 25.64
CA GLN A 300 -5.98 -22.21 24.69
C GLN A 300 -5.46 -20.78 24.68
N PRO A 301 -4.14 -20.59 24.50
CA PRO A 301 -3.58 -19.25 24.44
C PRO A 301 -3.92 -18.57 23.09
N ILE A 302 -4.20 -17.28 23.15
CA ILE A 302 -4.26 -16.41 21.97
C ILE A 302 -2.85 -15.95 21.64
N ARG A 303 -2.32 -16.42 20.51
CA ARG A 303 -0.96 -16.11 20.02
C ARG A 303 -0.94 -15.24 18.78
N ASP A 304 -1.98 -15.37 17.96
CA ASP A 304 -2.16 -14.68 16.70
C ASP A 304 -3.65 -14.53 16.40
N SER A 305 -3.99 -13.73 15.39
CA SER A 305 -5.37 -13.49 14.97
C SER A 305 -6.10 -14.77 14.53
N ALA A 306 -5.40 -15.76 14.01
CA ALA A 306 -6.00 -17.02 13.57
C ALA A 306 -6.43 -17.91 14.76
N SER A 307 -5.78 -17.76 15.92
CA SER A 307 -6.07 -18.53 17.13
C SER A 307 -7.26 -18.00 17.96
N ILE A 308 -7.75 -16.78 17.69
CA ILE A 308 -8.76 -16.12 18.54
C ILE A 308 -10.07 -16.89 18.57
N ASP A 309 -10.64 -17.21 17.41
CA ASP A 309 -11.95 -17.89 17.33
C ASP A 309 -11.93 -19.22 18.09
N GLN A 310 -10.86 -19.99 17.96
CA GLN A 310 -10.71 -21.26 18.66
C GLN A 310 -10.50 -21.07 20.16
N SER A 311 -9.76 -20.04 20.57
CA SER A 311 -9.42 -19.80 21.97
C SER A 311 -10.58 -19.21 22.77
N LEU A 312 -11.34 -18.28 22.17
CA LEU A 312 -12.52 -17.68 22.78
C LEU A 312 -13.73 -18.61 22.77
N LYS A 313 -13.75 -19.64 21.92
CA LYS A 313 -14.84 -20.62 21.91
C LYS A 313 -14.94 -21.33 23.26
N GLY A 314 -16.02 -21.05 23.98
CA GLY A 314 -16.24 -21.57 25.33
C GLY A 314 -15.39 -20.92 26.40
N ALA A 315 -14.93 -19.68 26.19
CA ALA A 315 -14.32 -18.91 27.25
C ALA A 315 -15.33 -18.59 28.36
N LEU A 316 -14.85 -18.52 29.60
CA LEU A 316 -15.62 -18.01 30.73
C LEU A 316 -15.38 -16.52 30.84
N LEU A 317 -16.44 -15.72 30.92
CA LEU A 317 -16.33 -14.27 31.07
C LEU A 317 -16.52 -13.86 32.53
N ILE A 318 -15.54 -13.11 33.04
CA ILE A 318 -15.50 -12.61 34.42
C ILE A 318 -15.51 -11.08 34.40
N GLU A 319 -16.36 -10.48 35.22
CA GLU A 319 -16.36 -9.04 35.48
C GLU A 319 -15.10 -8.63 36.26
N ASN A 320 -14.23 -7.84 35.66
CA ASN A 320 -12.97 -7.41 36.28
C ASN A 320 -13.17 -6.40 37.42
N GLN A 321 -14.27 -5.65 37.44
CA GLN A 321 -14.55 -4.66 38.48
C GLN A 321 -15.15 -5.28 39.76
N THR A 322 -15.61 -6.53 39.71
CA THR A 322 -16.23 -7.21 40.87
C THR A 322 -15.63 -8.60 41.15
N GLY A 323 -15.15 -9.31 40.12
CA GLY A 323 -14.75 -10.71 40.16
C GLY A 323 -15.91 -11.70 39.96
N GLU A 324 -17.04 -11.24 39.44
CA GLU A 324 -18.22 -12.06 39.16
C GLU A 324 -18.04 -12.91 37.90
N TYR A 325 -18.39 -14.18 37.98
CA TYR A 325 -18.61 -15.03 36.82
C TYR A 325 -19.95 -14.66 36.17
N LEU A 326 -19.88 -14.23 34.90
CA LEU A 326 -21.05 -13.78 34.16
C LEU A 326 -21.62 -14.88 33.26
N LEU A 327 -20.81 -15.49 32.39
CA LEU A 327 -21.28 -16.49 31.43
C LEU A 327 -20.19 -17.41 30.87
N ASP A 328 -20.61 -18.48 30.19
CA ASP A 328 -19.80 -19.41 29.40
C ASP A 328 -20.17 -19.29 27.91
N LEU A 329 -19.24 -18.84 27.07
CA LEU A 329 -19.46 -18.65 25.63
C LEU A 329 -19.79 -19.94 24.84
N ASN A 330 -19.72 -21.12 25.45
CA ASN A 330 -20.13 -22.38 24.82
C ASN A 330 -21.58 -22.76 25.14
N GLN A 331 -22.14 -22.23 26.23
CA GLN A 331 -23.47 -22.58 26.72
C GLN A 331 -24.46 -21.42 26.53
N ASP A 332 -23.97 -20.19 26.67
CA ASP A 332 -24.79 -18.99 26.64
C ASP A 332 -24.72 -18.34 25.25
N GLU A 333 -25.82 -18.40 24.50
CA GLU A 333 -25.94 -17.77 23.17
C GLU A 333 -26.13 -16.24 23.23
N ILE A 334 -25.87 -15.62 24.39
CA ILE A 334 -26.04 -14.18 24.63
C ILE A 334 -25.01 -13.39 23.82
N ILE A 335 -23.76 -13.85 23.80
CA ILE A 335 -22.65 -13.20 23.11
C ILE A 335 -22.22 -14.08 21.95
N THR A 336 -22.25 -13.50 20.75
CA THR A 336 -21.79 -14.16 19.54
C THR A 336 -20.34 -13.81 19.27
N LEU A 337 -19.51 -14.81 18.96
CA LEU A 337 -18.20 -14.54 18.36
C LEU A 337 -18.41 -14.17 16.88
N PRO A 338 -17.83 -13.05 16.42
CA PRO A 338 -18.03 -12.60 15.06
C PRO A 338 -17.45 -13.62 14.07
N SER A 339 -18.10 -13.80 12.92
CA SER A 339 -17.70 -14.77 11.89
C SER A 339 -17.39 -14.07 10.58
N LYS A 340 -16.44 -14.61 9.80
CA LYS A 340 -16.02 -14.04 8.51
C LYS A 340 -17.16 -13.89 7.48
N THR A 341 -18.26 -14.61 7.64
CA THR A 341 -19.34 -14.74 6.65
C THR A 341 -20.64 -14.02 7.03
N LYS A 342 -20.79 -13.55 8.28
CA LYS A 342 -22.01 -12.86 8.74
C LYS A 342 -21.63 -11.50 9.30
N ILE A 343 -22.05 -10.46 8.59
CA ILE A 343 -22.01 -9.08 9.06
C ILE A 343 -23.10 -8.96 10.13
N PHE A 344 -22.69 -8.79 11.38
CA PHE A 344 -23.46 -8.32 12.54
C PHE A 344 -24.98 -8.65 12.47
N PRO A 345 -25.44 -9.80 12.99
CA PRO A 345 -26.88 -9.95 13.21
C PRO A 345 -27.35 -8.79 14.11
N GLU A 346 -28.36 -8.05 13.65
CA GLU A 346 -28.82 -6.78 14.26
C GLU A 346 -29.20 -6.88 15.74
N GLU A 347 -29.31 -8.10 16.29
CA GLU A 347 -29.79 -8.39 17.63
C GLU A 347 -28.75 -9.00 18.58
N ASN A 348 -27.49 -9.25 18.16
CA ASN A 348 -26.53 -9.95 19.01
C ASN A 348 -25.44 -9.04 19.60
N HIS A 349 -25.10 -9.32 20.86
CA HIS A 349 -23.91 -8.83 21.54
C HIS A 349 -22.65 -9.49 20.97
N LEU A 350 -21.58 -8.73 20.74
CA LEU A 350 -20.41 -9.17 19.99
C LEU A 350 -19.12 -8.75 20.67
N LEU A 351 -18.16 -9.67 20.75
CA LEU A 351 -16.77 -9.33 21.10
C LEU A 351 -16.05 -8.85 19.85
N PHE A 352 -15.41 -7.69 19.90
CA PHE A 352 -14.69 -7.12 18.75
C PHE A 352 -13.27 -6.66 19.08
N ILE A 353 -12.87 -6.62 20.36
CA ILE A 353 -11.48 -6.37 20.79
C ILE A 353 -11.01 -7.49 21.71
N VAL A 354 -9.77 -7.91 21.54
CA VAL A 354 -9.04 -8.79 22.47
C VAL A 354 -7.67 -8.20 22.73
N ILE A 355 -7.30 -8.02 24.00
CA ILE A 355 -5.97 -7.53 24.38
C ILE A 355 -5.17 -8.73 24.92
N SER A 356 -4.02 -8.98 24.32
CA SER A 356 -3.08 -10.01 24.77
C SER A 356 -1.84 -9.38 25.39
N HIS A 357 -0.91 -10.23 25.84
CA HIS A 357 0.37 -9.74 26.36
C HIS A 357 1.19 -8.99 25.30
N GLU A 358 1.06 -9.37 24.02
CA GLU A 358 1.97 -8.91 22.95
C GLU A 358 1.28 -8.10 21.85
N ASP A 359 -0.05 -8.11 21.82
CA ASP A 359 -0.83 -7.57 20.72
C ASP A 359 -2.25 -7.19 21.16
N ILE A 360 -2.88 -6.28 20.41
CA ILE A 360 -4.31 -5.98 20.44
C ILE A 360 -4.93 -6.45 19.14
N PHE A 361 -5.94 -7.30 19.25
CA PHE A 361 -6.68 -7.82 18.12
C PHE A 361 -8.02 -7.12 18.01
N HIS A 362 -8.35 -6.69 16.80
CA HIS A 362 -9.63 -6.08 16.50
C HIS A 362 -10.34 -6.88 15.41
N PHE A 363 -11.65 -7.09 15.55
CA PHE A 363 -12.49 -7.65 14.50
C PHE A 363 -13.09 -6.52 13.67
N ASN A 364 -12.57 -6.31 12.46
CA ASN A 364 -13.13 -5.32 11.52
C ASN A 364 -13.11 -5.83 10.08
N ALA A 365 -13.68 -5.04 9.18
CA ALA A 365 -13.43 -5.15 7.76
C ALA A 365 -11.95 -4.88 7.47
N PHE A 366 -11.27 -5.86 6.88
CA PHE A 366 -9.90 -5.74 6.41
C PHE A 366 -9.85 -6.12 4.93
N GLY A 367 -9.79 -5.11 4.05
CA GLY A 367 -10.03 -5.31 2.62
C GLY A 367 -11.50 -5.64 2.34
N SER A 368 -11.77 -6.76 1.66
CA SER A 368 -13.13 -7.19 1.29
C SER A 368 -13.76 -8.21 2.25
N HIS A 369 -13.10 -8.55 3.37
CA HIS A 369 -13.58 -9.56 4.31
C HIS A 369 -13.47 -9.06 5.76
N TYR A 370 -14.37 -9.52 6.61
CA TYR A 370 -14.27 -9.33 8.05
C TYR A 370 -13.37 -10.41 8.65
N GLN A 371 -12.42 -10.00 9.49
CA GLN A 371 -11.55 -10.91 10.22
C GLN A 371 -10.95 -10.23 11.46
N TRP A 372 -10.47 -11.05 12.38
CA TRP A 372 -9.52 -10.60 13.37
C TRP A 372 -8.21 -10.20 12.71
N TYR A 373 -7.65 -9.08 13.12
CA TYR A 373 -6.27 -8.70 12.83
C TYR A 373 -5.64 -8.08 14.06
N GLY A 374 -4.37 -8.39 14.28
CA GLY A 374 -3.53 -7.77 15.30
C GLY A 374 -2.57 -6.75 14.70
N LEU A 375 -1.91 -5.99 15.56
CA LEU A 375 -0.81 -5.11 15.20
C LEU A 375 0.35 -5.89 14.58
N GLN A 376 0.63 -7.12 15.04
CA GLN A 376 1.64 -7.97 14.43
C GLN A 376 1.29 -8.38 12.99
N ASP A 377 0.00 -8.57 12.68
CA ASP A 377 -0.45 -8.84 11.32
C ASP A 377 -0.22 -7.66 10.39
N LEU A 378 -0.52 -6.45 10.88
CA LEU A 378 -0.26 -5.21 10.15
C LEU A 378 1.24 -5.02 9.89
N LEU A 379 2.09 -5.28 10.88
CA LEU A 379 3.54 -5.23 10.71
C LEU A 379 4.05 -6.20 9.65
N ARG A 380 3.53 -7.43 9.61
CA ARG A 380 3.90 -8.41 8.58
C ARG A 380 3.53 -7.91 7.18
N GLN A 381 2.35 -7.32 7.02
CA GLN A 381 1.91 -6.75 5.75
C GLN A 381 2.76 -5.55 5.34
N ILE A 382 3.03 -4.64 6.27
CA ILE A 382 3.93 -3.49 6.08
C ILE A 382 5.30 -3.97 5.58
N ASN A 383 5.91 -4.94 6.26
CA ASN A 383 7.22 -5.46 5.84
C ASN A 383 7.16 -6.07 4.43
N SER A 384 6.06 -6.76 4.07
CA SER A 384 5.88 -7.27 2.70
C SER A 384 5.73 -6.16 1.67
N ILE A 385 5.05 -5.06 1.99
CA ILE A 385 4.91 -3.90 1.11
C ILE A 385 6.26 -3.20 0.95
N SER A 386 6.99 -2.97 2.04
CA SER A 386 8.35 -2.39 2.00
C SER A 386 9.29 -3.21 1.12
N GLN A 387 9.30 -4.54 1.27
CA GLN A 387 10.10 -5.42 0.40
C GLN A 387 9.69 -5.31 -1.08
N HIS A 388 8.39 -5.19 -1.37
CA HIS A 388 7.93 -5.01 -2.75
C HIS A 388 8.34 -3.65 -3.33
N LEU A 389 8.25 -2.58 -2.54
CA LEU A 389 8.71 -1.25 -2.96
C LEU A 389 10.21 -1.24 -3.29
N GLU A 390 11.03 -1.97 -2.51
CA GLU A 390 12.45 -2.15 -2.81
C GLU A 390 12.69 -2.85 -4.16
N THR A 391 11.81 -3.75 -4.59
CA THR A 391 11.92 -4.42 -5.91
C THR A 391 11.54 -3.53 -7.09
N ILE A 392 10.75 -2.48 -6.86
CA ILE A 392 10.30 -1.55 -7.90
C ILE A 392 11.24 -0.34 -8.00
N ARG A 393 12.03 -0.07 -6.95
CA ARG A 393 13.03 0.99 -6.96
C ARG A 393 14.08 0.70 -8.06
N PRO A 394 14.28 1.63 -9.02
CA PRO A 394 15.14 1.42 -10.19
C PRO A 394 16.63 1.28 -9.86
#